data_AF-A0A6V7L226-F1
#
_entry.id   AF-A0A6V7L226-F1
#
_cell.length_a   1.000
_cell.length_b   1.000
_cell.length_c   1.000
_cell.angle_alpha   90.00
_cell.angle_beta   90.00
_cell.angle_gamma   90.00
#
_symmetry.space_group_name_H-M   'P 1'
#
loop_
_entity.id
_entity.type
_entity.pdbx_description
1 polymer ?
#
loop_
_entity_poly.entity_id
_entity_poly.type
_entity_poly.pdbx_seq_one_letter_code
_entity_poly.pdbx_strand_id
1 'polypeptide(L)'
;TITLASDDGLEYPLIWSNDLGEPEDIEVLVEGLHVLLNLANSKTMKAQGLKIATQPLAECSQHEFLSDDYFRCAVRFDTRTENHQTGTCKMGPKSDPMAVVDPQLRVYGVKGLRVADAAAQPE
;
A
#
# COMPACT_ATOMS: atom_id res chain seq x y z
N THR A 1 -0.98 1.41 -10.91
CA THR A 1 -0.34 1.50 -12.25
C THR A 1 0.38 2.84 -12.40
N ILE A 2 1.33 2.91 -13.34
CA ILE A 2 2.06 4.12 -13.70
C ILE A 2 2.09 4.26 -15.23
N THR A 3 1.78 5.43 -15.76
CA THR A 3 1.72 5.68 -17.22
C THR A 3 2.28 7.04 -17.57
N LEU A 4 2.64 7.25 -18.84
CA LEU A 4 3.02 8.57 -19.34
C LEU A 4 1.84 9.55 -19.27
N ALA A 5 2.13 10.80 -18.92
CA ALA A 5 1.16 11.90 -19.02
C ALA A 5 1.09 12.48 -20.44
N SER A 6 2.23 12.53 -21.14
CA SER A 6 2.39 13.03 -22.50
C SER A 6 3.58 12.38 -23.21
N ASP A 7 3.97 12.92 -24.36
CA ASP A 7 5.19 12.59 -25.09
C ASP A 7 6.43 13.40 -24.64
N ASP A 8 6.28 14.32 -23.68
CA ASP A 8 7.41 15.00 -23.04
C ASP A 8 8.05 14.11 -21.96
N GLY A 9 9.30 13.70 -22.20
CA GLY A 9 10.06 12.85 -21.28
C GLY A 9 10.46 13.51 -19.95
N LEU A 10 10.21 14.82 -19.78
CA LEU A 10 10.44 15.54 -18.53
C LEU A 10 9.16 15.72 -17.70
N GLU A 11 7.99 15.43 -18.27
CA GLU A 11 6.73 15.51 -17.54
C GLU A 11 6.60 14.33 -16.57
N TYR A 12 6.12 14.60 -15.36
CA TYR A 12 5.91 13.55 -14.38
C TYR A 12 4.84 12.55 -14.84
N PRO A 13 4.99 11.26 -14.50
CA PRO A 13 4.03 10.25 -14.89
C PRO A 13 2.71 10.40 -14.14
N LEU A 14 1.64 9.83 -14.71
CA LEU A 14 0.39 9.61 -14.01
C LEU A 14 0.55 8.37 -13.11
N ILE A 15 0.26 8.53 -11.82
CA ILE A 15 0.36 7.46 -10.83
C ILE A 15 -1.02 7.20 -10.25
N TRP A 16 -1.46 5.95 -10.37
CA TRP A 16 -2.65 5.43 -9.70
C TRP A 16 -2.23 4.31 -8.76
N SER A 17 -2.11 4.58 -7.45
CA SER A 17 -1.69 3.56 -6.48
C SER A 17 -2.69 2.44 -6.34
N ASN A 18 -3.99 2.74 -6.55
CA ASN A 18 -5.09 1.80 -6.30
C ASN A 18 -5.10 1.27 -4.85
N ASP A 19 -4.67 2.11 -3.89
CA ASP A 19 -4.66 1.75 -2.46
C ASP A 19 -6.07 1.36 -2.01
N LEU A 20 -6.19 0.28 -1.24
CA LEU A 20 -7.47 -0.28 -0.78
C LEU A 20 -8.40 -0.71 -1.92
N GLY A 21 -7.81 -1.05 -3.07
CA GLY A 21 -8.52 -1.47 -4.27
C GLY A 21 -9.13 -2.86 -4.14
N GLU A 22 -8.50 -3.75 -3.38
CA GLU A 22 -9.04 -5.07 -3.06
C GLU A 22 -9.73 -5.06 -1.69
N PRO A 23 -10.87 -5.77 -1.51
CA PRO A 23 -11.57 -5.83 -0.22
C PRO A 23 -10.68 -6.33 0.93
N GLU A 24 -9.76 -7.25 0.64
CA GLU A 24 -8.84 -7.82 1.63
C GLU A 24 -7.89 -6.80 2.23
N ASP A 25 -7.49 -5.76 1.47
CA ASP A 25 -6.60 -4.69 1.95
C ASP A 25 -7.20 -3.99 3.19
N ILE A 26 -8.52 -3.81 3.19
CA ILE A 26 -9.27 -3.15 4.25
C ILE A 26 -9.37 -4.06 5.47
N GLU A 27 -9.74 -5.32 5.25
CA GLU A 27 -9.95 -6.26 6.35
C GLU A 27 -8.63 -6.57 7.09
N VAL A 28 -7.51 -6.63 6.38
CA VAL A 28 -6.17 -6.76 7.01
C VAL A 28 -5.85 -5.56 7.91
N LEU A 29 -6.17 -4.34 7.46
CA LEU A 29 -6.00 -3.13 8.29
C LEU A 29 -6.92 -3.13 9.52
N VAL A 30 -8.17 -3.57 9.36
CA VAL A 30 -9.13 -3.72 10.47
C VAL A 30 -8.62 -4.73 11.50
N GLU A 31 -8.09 -5.87 11.07
CA GLU A 31 -7.45 -6.85 11.96
C GLU A 31 -6.25 -6.24 12.69
N GLY A 32 -5.41 -5.49 11.97
CA GLY A 32 -4.29 -4.75 12.55
C GLY A 32 -4.72 -3.76 13.64
N LEU A 33 -5.83 -3.05 13.44
CA LEU A 33 -6.41 -2.15 14.44
C LEU A 33 -6.87 -2.89 15.70
N HIS A 34 -7.45 -4.09 15.56
CA HIS A 34 -7.78 -4.94 16.71
C HIS A 34 -6.54 -5.37 17.49
N VAL A 35 -5.46 -5.74 16.80
CA VAL A 35 -4.16 -6.05 17.43
C VAL A 35 -3.62 -4.84 18.19
N LEU A 36 -3.66 -3.65 17.58
CA LEU A 36 -3.22 -2.41 18.21
C LEU A 36 -4.07 -2.04 19.44
N LEU A 37 -5.39 -2.20 19.38
CA LEU A 37 -6.26 -1.98 20.53
C LEU A 37 -5.99 -2.95 21.67
N ASN A 38 -5.73 -4.22 21.37
CA ASN A 38 -5.36 -5.22 22.38
C ASN A 38 -4.02 -4.88 23.03
N LEU A 39 -3.02 -4.48 22.24
CA LEU A 39 -1.72 -4.03 22.74
C LEU A 39 -1.86 -2.79 23.62
N ALA A 40 -2.58 -1.78 23.15
CA ALA A 40 -2.86 -0.54 23.88
C ALA A 40 -3.58 -0.82 25.22
N ASN A 41 -4.45 -1.83 25.25
CA ASN A 41 -5.18 -2.21 26.44
C ASN A 41 -4.41 -3.09 27.43
N SER A 42 -3.21 -3.57 27.06
CA SER A 42 -2.39 -4.40 27.92
C SER A 42 -1.99 -3.68 29.22
N LYS A 43 -1.76 -4.46 30.28
CA LYS A 43 -1.33 -3.94 31.60
C LYS A 43 -0.07 -3.07 31.48
N THR A 44 0.90 -3.50 30.67
CA THR A 44 2.16 -2.79 30.49
C THR A 44 1.95 -1.44 29.81
N MET A 45 1.19 -1.39 28.72
CA MET A 45 0.94 -0.13 28.01
C MET A 45 0.13 0.86 28.86
N LYS A 46 -0.89 0.37 29.58
CA LYS A 46 -1.63 1.19 30.56
C LYS A 46 -0.73 1.71 31.69
N ALA A 47 0.20 0.89 32.19
CA ALA A 47 1.15 1.30 33.22
C ALA A 47 2.13 2.37 32.72
N GLN A 48 2.43 2.41 31.42
CA GLN A 48 3.21 3.48 30.78
C GLN A 48 2.38 4.73 30.45
N GLY A 49 1.09 4.75 30.80
CA GLY A 49 0.22 5.91 30.59
C GLY A 49 -0.28 6.08 29.16
N LEU A 50 -0.17 5.05 28.31
CA LEU A 50 -0.73 5.07 26.96
C LEU A 50 -2.25 5.25 27.03
N LYS A 51 -2.78 6.13 26.19
CA LYS A 51 -4.22 6.41 26.05
C LYS A 51 -4.62 6.27 24.59
N ILE A 52 -5.77 5.63 24.35
CA ILE A 52 -6.39 5.58 23.03
C ILE A 52 -6.98 6.96 22.73
N ALA A 53 -6.77 7.46 21.52
CA ALA A 53 -7.36 8.72 21.08
C ALA A 53 -8.88 8.64 21.18
N THR A 54 -9.51 9.69 21.71
CA THR A 54 -10.96 9.71 21.98
C THR A 54 -11.73 10.59 21.00
N GLN A 55 -11.11 10.97 19.88
CA GLN A 55 -11.72 11.82 18.87
C GLN A 55 -12.03 10.99 17.63
N PRO A 56 -13.30 10.62 17.39
CA PRO A 56 -13.71 9.93 16.18
C PRO A 56 -13.49 10.80 14.95
N LEU A 57 -13.27 10.17 13.79
CA LEU A 57 -13.32 10.82 12.49
C LEU A 57 -14.76 11.28 12.21
N ALA A 58 -14.92 12.54 11.83
CA ALA A 58 -16.23 13.14 11.61
C ALA A 58 -16.96 12.46 10.43
N GLU A 59 -16.21 12.05 9.42
CA GLU A 59 -16.62 11.33 8.21
C GLU A 59 -17.19 9.94 8.51
N CYS A 60 -16.89 9.38 9.69
CA CYS A 60 -17.32 8.06 10.13
C CYS A 60 -18.26 8.12 11.35
N SER A 61 -18.81 9.29 11.66
CA SER A 61 -19.66 9.53 12.84
C SER A 61 -20.98 8.74 12.86
N GLN A 62 -21.41 8.19 11.71
CA GLN A 62 -22.57 7.30 11.63
C GLN A 62 -22.33 5.90 12.23
N HIS A 63 -21.08 5.51 12.46
CA HIS A 63 -20.72 4.21 13.03
C HIS A 63 -20.34 4.35 14.50
N GLU A 64 -20.61 3.30 15.29
CA GLU A 64 -20.16 3.25 16.70
C GLU A 64 -18.64 3.34 16.77
N PHE A 65 -18.09 4.24 17.57
CA PHE A 65 -16.66 4.47 17.66
C PHE A 65 -15.91 3.18 18.05
N LEU A 66 -14.86 2.84 17.29
CA LEU A 66 -14.07 1.61 17.42
C LEU A 66 -14.80 0.30 17.09
N SER A 67 -15.99 0.36 16.45
CA SER A 67 -16.60 -0.81 15.82
C SER A 67 -15.89 -1.16 14.50
N ASP A 68 -16.11 -2.38 14.00
CA ASP A 68 -15.58 -2.80 12.70
C ASP A 68 -16.07 -1.89 11.57
N ASP A 69 -17.35 -1.47 11.60
CA ASP A 69 -17.90 -0.58 10.57
C ASP A 69 -17.26 0.82 10.65
N TYR A 70 -16.98 1.30 11.86
CA TYR A 70 -16.20 2.51 12.04
C TYR A 70 -14.78 2.35 11.48
N PHE A 71 -14.10 1.23 11.74
CA PHE A 71 -12.76 1.00 11.21
C PHE A 71 -12.75 0.86 9.69
N ARG A 72 -13.68 0.12 9.08
CA ARG A 72 -13.82 0.03 7.62
C ARG A 72 -14.04 1.39 6.98
N CYS A 73 -14.79 2.29 7.63
CA CYS A 73 -14.90 3.68 7.19
C CYS A 73 -13.57 4.44 7.39
N ALA A 74 -13.00 4.37 8.59
CA ALA A 74 -11.83 5.16 8.99
C ALA A 74 -10.61 4.85 8.13
N VAL A 75 -10.34 3.58 7.82
CA VAL A 75 -9.21 3.20 6.97
C VAL A 75 -9.31 3.82 5.58
N ARG A 76 -10.51 4.12 5.07
CA ARG A 76 -10.65 4.79 3.76
C ARG A 76 -10.31 6.27 3.80
N PHE A 77 -10.52 6.94 4.93
CA PHE A 77 -10.26 8.37 5.09
C PHE A 77 -8.86 8.68 5.64
N ASP A 78 -8.28 7.77 6.41
CA ASP A 78 -7.02 8.01 7.13
C ASP A 78 -5.89 7.02 6.79
N THR A 79 -6.05 6.21 5.73
CA THR A 79 -4.91 5.48 5.15
C THR A 79 -4.10 6.40 4.24
N ARG A 80 -2.78 6.24 4.30
CA ARG A 80 -1.83 6.91 3.41
C ARG A 80 -0.93 5.87 2.78
N THR A 81 -0.47 6.14 1.58
CA THR A 81 0.52 5.29 0.90
C THR A 81 1.81 5.27 1.70
N GLU A 82 2.34 4.08 1.97
CA GLU A 82 3.69 3.90 2.50
C GLU A 82 4.72 4.05 1.38
N ASN A 83 5.89 4.64 1.66
CA ASN A 83 6.89 5.02 0.65
C ASN A 83 7.72 3.83 0.12
N HIS A 84 7.05 2.75 -0.28
CA HIS A 84 7.64 1.48 -0.74
C HIS A 84 7.14 1.06 -2.12
N GLN A 85 6.95 2.00 -3.03
CA GLN A 85 6.48 1.70 -4.39
C GLN A 85 7.51 0.82 -5.13
N THR A 86 7.01 -0.24 -5.78
CA THR A 86 7.85 -1.30 -6.34
C THR A 86 7.14 -2.00 -7.52
N GLY A 87 7.84 -2.89 -8.22
CA GLY A 87 7.23 -3.85 -9.16
C GLY A 87 6.79 -3.30 -10.54
N THR A 88 7.01 -2.02 -10.84
CA THR A 88 6.58 -1.41 -12.12
C THR A 88 7.32 -1.92 -13.35
N CYS A 89 8.43 -2.65 -13.17
CA CYS A 89 9.21 -3.33 -14.20
C CYS A 89 9.55 -4.77 -13.77
N LYS A 90 8.54 -5.51 -13.31
CA LYS A 90 8.64 -6.87 -12.75
C LYS A 90 9.68 -7.76 -13.42
N MET A 91 10.57 -8.32 -12.60
CA MET A 91 11.47 -9.41 -12.99
C MET A 91 10.71 -10.74 -13.08
N GLY A 92 10.88 -11.50 -14.17
CA GLY A 92 10.19 -12.78 -14.35
C GLY A 92 10.76 -13.63 -15.48
N PRO A 93 10.25 -14.87 -15.65
CA PRO A 93 10.63 -15.71 -16.78
C PRO A 93 10.01 -15.19 -18.08
N LYS A 94 10.62 -15.53 -19.22
CA LYS A 94 10.13 -15.12 -20.56
C LYS A 94 8.70 -15.62 -20.87
N SER A 95 8.24 -16.65 -20.16
CA SER A 95 6.88 -17.18 -20.28
C SER A 95 5.83 -16.37 -19.50
N ASP A 96 6.25 -15.49 -18.58
CA ASP A 96 5.33 -14.58 -17.88
C ASP A 96 5.06 -13.37 -18.80
N PRO A 97 3.81 -13.20 -19.28
CA PRO A 97 3.46 -12.09 -20.18
C PRO A 97 3.57 -10.71 -19.51
N MET A 98 3.65 -10.65 -18.19
CA MET A 98 3.79 -9.41 -17.41
C MET A 98 5.26 -9.07 -17.07
N ALA A 99 6.21 -9.96 -17.38
CA ALA A 99 7.61 -9.72 -17.07
C ALA A 99 8.24 -8.67 -18.00
N VAL A 100 8.95 -7.70 -17.41
CA VAL A 100 9.65 -6.63 -18.13
C VAL A 100 11.14 -6.93 -18.24
N VAL A 101 11.73 -7.48 -17.17
CA VAL A 101 13.15 -7.86 -17.12
C VAL A 101 13.34 -9.33 -16.78
N ASP A 102 14.44 -9.90 -17.24
CA ASP A 102 14.84 -11.27 -16.88
C ASP A 102 15.57 -11.34 -15.52
N PRO A 103 15.93 -12.55 -15.01
CA PRO A 103 16.65 -12.68 -13.74
C PRO A 103 18.06 -12.08 -13.71
N GLN A 104 18.57 -11.59 -14.84
CA GLN A 104 19.80 -10.81 -14.94
C GLN A 104 19.50 -9.31 -15.13
N LEU A 105 18.26 -8.89 -14.88
CA LEU A 105 17.76 -7.52 -14.96
C LEU A 105 17.80 -6.93 -16.38
N ARG A 106 17.88 -7.78 -17.42
CA ARG A 106 17.91 -7.33 -18.81
C ARG A 106 16.49 -7.11 -19.30
N VAL A 107 16.24 -5.96 -19.92
CA VAL A 107 14.93 -5.64 -20.50
C VAL A 107 14.65 -6.56 -21.68
N TYR A 108 13.50 -7.21 -21.69
CA TYR A 108 13.10 -8.06 -22.81
C TYR A 108 12.93 -7.25 -24.10
N GLY A 109 13.44 -7.78 -25.22
CA GLY A 109 13.34 -7.14 -26.54
C GLY A 109 14.37 -6.04 -26.83
N VAL A 110 15.13 -5.56 -25.82
CA VAL A 110 16.11 -4.47 -25.97
C VAL A 110 17.51 -4.97 -25.60
N LYS A 111 18.50 -4.71 -26.45
CA LYS A 111 19.91 -5.05 -26.15
C LYS A 111 20.59 -3.92 -25.39
N GLY A 112 21.38 -4.25 -24.37
CA GLY A 112 22.22 -3.29 -23.64
C GLY A 112 21.49 -2.45 -22.59
N LEU A 113 20.22 -2.75 -22.28
CA LEU A 113 19.42 -2.02 -21.28
C LEU A 113 19.07 -2.91 -20.09
N ARG A 114 19.13 -2.34 -18.88
CA ARG A 114 18.74 -2.99 -17.62
C ARG A 114 17.93 -2.05 -16.73
N VAL A 115 17.09 -2.61 -15.86
CA VAL A 115 16.43 -1.90 -14.76
C VAL A 115 16.92 -2.52 -13.45
N ALA A 116 17.56 -1.73 -12.59
CA ALA A 116 18.26 -2.23 -11.40
C ALA A 116 17.90 -1.43 -10.14
N ASP A 117 16.61 -1.21 -9.94
CA ASP A 117 16.01 -0.58 -8.76
C ASP A 117 14.81 -1.39 -8.26
N ALA A 118 14.01 -0.82 -7.35
CA ALA A 118 12.82 -1.46 -6.80
C ALA A 118 11.77 -1.83 -7.86
N ALA A 119 11.73 -1.16 -9.01
CA ALA A 119 10.78 -1.49 -10.07
C ALA A 119 10.94 -2.94 -10.56
N ALA A 120 12.15 -3.50 -10.47
CA ALA A 120 12.43 -4.88 -10.89
C ALA A 120 12.01 -5.95 -9.87
N GLN A 121 11.65 -5.58 -8.63
CA GLN A 121 11.28 -6.59 -7.63
C GLN A 121 10.03 -7.37 -8.09
N PRO A 122 10.06 -8.71 -8.03
CA PRO A 122 8.88 -9.52 -8.25
C PRO A 122 7.98 -9.52 -7.00
N GLU A 123 6.67 -9.70 -7.21
CA GLU A 123 5.73 -10.15 -6.16
C GLU A 123 5.93 -11.64 -5.85
#